data_AF-A0A931UF95-F1
#
_entry.id   AF-A0A931UF95-F1
#
_cell.length_a   1.000
_cell.length_b   1.000
_cell.length_c   1.000
_cell.angle_alpha   90.00
_cell.angle_beta   90.00
_cell.angle_gamma   90.00
#
_symmetry.space_group_name_H-M   'P 1'
#
loop_
_entity.id
_entity.type
_entity.pdbx_description
1 polymer ?
#
loop_
_entity_poly.entity_id
_entity_poly.type
_entity_poly.pdbx_seq_one_letter_code
_entity_poly.pdbx_strand_id
1 'polypeptide(L)'
;MAARIDEFLIGVKPQREWGWLVISYLFLGGAGAGLFLISLYIDHAWAGLLGISVLVLGTLLLFLDLGRPERFWRAFFRPWSSWISRGCFFITLMVLFGALQIAPGLGFLWENGSALGSVIKAVSVAAAVLV
;
A
#
# COMPACT_ATOMS: atom_id res chain seq x y z
N MET A 1 2.24 5.28 -52.53
CA MET A 1 2.98 4.59 -51.46
C MET A 1 1.95 4.08 -50.47
N ALA A 2 1.65 2.77 -50.50
CA ALA A 2 0.64 2.16 -49.64
C ALA A 2 1.22 2.00 -48.23
N ALA A 3 0.53 2.54 -47.22
CA ALA A 3 0.95 2.39 -45.83
C ALA A 3 0.87 0.91 -45.42
N ARG A 4 2.00 0.35 -44.96
CA ARG A 4 2.06 -0.99 -44.36
C ARG A 4 1.44 -0.90 -42.96
N ILE A 5 0.51 -1.77 -42.64
CA ILE A 5 -0.27 -1.77 -41.38
C ILE A 5 0.58 -2.14 -40.15
N ASP A 6 1.80 -2.60 -40.41
CA ASP A 6 2.81 -3.14 -39.52
C ASP A 6 3.91 -2.11 -39.16
N GLU A 7 3.82 -0.89 -39.70
CA GLU A 7 4.75 0.19 -39.39
C GLU A 7 4.06 1.24 -38.50
N PHE A 8 4.51 1.37 -37.24
CA PHE A 8 4.08 2.46 -36.36
C PHE A 8 4.46 3.79 -37.02
N LEU A 9 3.48 4.52 -37.58
CA LEU A 9 3.66 5.82 -38.24
C LEU A 9 4.29 6.89 -37.32
N ILE A 10 4.27 6.64 -36.02
CA ILE A 10 4.82 7.47 -34.96
C ILE A 10 5.66 6.50 -34.14
N GLY A 11 6.99 6.55 -34.27
CA GLY A 11 7.91 5.61 -33.60
C GLY A 11 7.68 5.47 -32.09
N VAL A 12 8.30 4.46 -31.48
CA VAL A 12 8.20 4.17 -30.04
C VAL A 12 8.54 5.41 -29.21
N LYS A 13 7.57 5.86 -28.38
CA LYS A 13 7.77 6.95 -27.43
C LYS A 13 7.91 6.39 -26.01
N PRO A 14 8.95 6.75 -25.25
CA PRO A 14 9.07 6.33 -23.87
C PRO A 14 7.97 6.94 -23.00
N GLN A 15 7.48 6.15 -22.05
CA GLN A 15 6.58 6.58 -20.98
C GLN A 15 7.26 7.68 -20.13
N ARG A 16 6.57 8.80 -19.89
CA ARG A 16 7.05 9.95 -19.09
C ARG A 16 6.23 10.25 -17.84
N GLU A 17 5.05 9.64 -17.70
CA GLU A 17 4.11 9.93 -16.60
C GLU A 17 4.53 9.27 -15.28
N TRP A 18 5.22 8.13 -15.33
CA TRP A 18 5.70 7.45 -14.12
C TRP A 18 7.06 8.01 -13.73
N GLY A 19 7.01 9.06 -12.92
CA GLY A 19 8.19 9.74 -12.41
C GLY A 19 8.76 9.11 -11.14
N TRP A 20 9.72 9.81 -10.54
CA TRP A 20 10.39 9.40 -9.31
C TRP A 20 9.42 9.24 -8.12
N LEU A 21 8.36 10.06 -8.05
CA LEU A 21 7.33 9.97 -7.02
C LEU A 21 6.65 8.60 -7.02
N VAL A 22 6.28 8.10 -8.20
CA VAL A 22 5.68 6.78 -8.40
C VAL A 22 6.59 5.67 -7.86
N ILE A 23 7.88 5.74 -8.19
CA ILE A 23 8.88 4.79 -7.73
C ILE A 23 8.98 4.85 -6.20
N SER A 24 9.04 6.06 -5.64
CA SER A 24 9.19 6.25 -4.19
C SER A 24 8.00 5.71 -3.41
N TYR A 25 6.76 6.05 -3.76
CA TYR A 25 5.61 5.59 -2.98
C TYR A 25 5.37 4.07 -3.12
N LEU A 26 5.62 3.48 -4.30
CA LEU A 26 5.51 2.03 -4.49
C LEU A 26 6.57 1.29 -3.66
N PHE A 27 7.81 1.78 -3.68
CA PHE A 27 8.89 1.21 -2.89
C PHE A 27 8.61 1.30 -1.39
N LEU A 28 8.23 2.49 -0.89
CA LEU A 28 7.93 2.70 0.53
C LEU A 28 6.69 1.92 0.99
N GLY A 29 5.68 1.75 0.12
CA GLY A 29 4.52 0.91 0.39
C GLY A 29 4.94 -0.53 0.69
N GLY A 30 5.67 -1.16 -0.24
CA GLY A 30 6.16 -2.54 -0.07
C GLY A 30 7.18 -2.69 1.06
N ALA A 31 8.12 -1.73 1.19
CA ALA A 31 9.12 -1.76 2.27
C ALA A 31 8.47 -1.63 3.66
N GLY A 32 7.50 -0.74 3.81
CA GLY A 32 6.77 -0.56 5.07
C GLY A 32 5.94 -1.79 5.45
N ALA A 33 5.24 -2.40 4.47
CA ALA A 33 4.51 -3.65 4.69
C ALA A 33 5.44 -4.83 5.03
N GLY A 34 6.58 -4.95 4.36
CA GLY A 34 7.61 -5.94 4.66
C GLY A 34 8.20 -5.78 6.06
N LEU A 35 8.52 -4.55 6.47
CA LEU A 35 9.00 -4.24 7.82
C LEU A 35 7.96 -4.62 8.89
N PHE A 36 6.68 -4.36 8.62
CA PHE A 36 5.61 -4.80 9.52
C PHE A 36 5.56 -6.33 9.63
N LEU A 37 5.65 -7.08 8.53
CA LEU A 37 5.67 -8.55 8.59
C LEU A 37 6.88 -9.07 9.38
N ILE A 38 8.06 -8.49 9.17
CA ILE A 38 9.26 -8.81 9.96
C ILE A 38 9.02 -8.52 11.44
N SER A 39 8.36 -7.41 11.78
CA SER A 39 8.04 -7.07 13.16
C SER A 39 7.17 -8.12 13.86
N LEU A 40 6.24 -8.75 13.14
CA LEU A 40 5.42 -9.84 13.65
C LEU A 40 6.22 -11.13 13.83
N TYR A 41 7.23 -11.36 12.99
CA TYR A 41 8.12 -12.52 13.10
C TYR A 41 9.05 -12.42 14.32
N ILE A 42 9.54 -11.22 14.64
CA ILE A 42 10.41 -10.97 15.79
C ILE A 42 9.65 -10.51 17.05
N ASP A 43 8.32 -10.44 16.98
CA ASP A 43 7.42 -9.98 18.05
C ASP A 43 7.80 -8.61 18.66
N HIS A 44 8.10 -7.62 17.81
CA HIS A 44 8.60 -6.31 18.25
C HIS A 44 7.72 -5.15 17.76
N ALA A 45 6.86 -4.63 18.64
CA ALA A 45 5.85 -3.62 18.31
C ALA A 45 6.41 -2.34 17.69
N TRP A 46 7.55 -1.83 18.16
CA TRP A 46 8.18 -0.63 17.59
C TRP A 46 8.69 -0.82 16.16
N ALA A 47 9.10 -2.03 15.79
CA ALA A 47 9.45 -2.32 14.39
C ALA A 47 8.20 -2.31 13.51
N GLY A 48 7.06 -2.75 14.05
CA GLY A 48 5.77 -2.68 13.36
C GLY A 48 5.32 -1.23 13.18
N LEU A 49 5.48 -0.40 14.21
CA LEU A 49 5.21 1.03 14.12
C LEU A 49 6.08 1.72 13.07
N LEU A 50 7.38 1.37 13.01
CA LEU A 50 8.29 1.86 11.97
C LEU A 50 7.80 1.46 10.58
N GLY A 51 7.45 0.18 10.37
CA GLY A 51 6.93 -0.31 9.08
C GLY A 51 5.67 0.42 8.64
N ILE A 52 4.69 0.59 9.54
CA ILE A 52 3.47 1.35 9.25
C ILE A 52 3.79 2.82 8.96
N SER A 53 4.71 3.44 9.69
CA SER A 53 5.12 4.83 9.45
C SER A 53 5.76 5.03 8.08
N VAL A 54 6.59 4.08 7.64
CA VAL A 54 7.19 4.07 6.30
C VAL A 54 6.12 3.95 5.21
N LEU A 55 5.14 3.07 5.41
CA LEU A 55 4.02 2.91 4.47
C LEU A 55 3.14 4.17 4.42
N VAL A 56 2.85 4.78 5.57
CA VAL A 56 2.11 6.05 5.64
C VAL A 56 2.87 7.16 4.93
N LEU A 57 4.21 7.24 5.09
CA LEU A 57 5.04 8.17 4.34
C LEU A 57 4.93 7.94 2.82
N GLY A 58 4.98 6.68 2.37
CA GLY A 58 4.72 6.34 0.97
C GLY A 58 3.35 6.80 0.50
N THR A 59 2.31 6.59 1.32
CA THR A 59 0.94 7.04 1.02
C THR A 59 0.86 8.57 0.90
N LEU A 60 1.56 9.32 1.75
CA LEU A 60 1.64 10.77 1.64
C LEU A 60 2.30 11.22 0.32
N LEU A 61 3.38 10.54 -0.11
CA LEU A 61 3.99 10.81 -1.42
C LEU A 61 3.04 10.48 -2.58
N LEU A 62 2.23 9.43 -2.46
CA LEU A 62 1.18 9.12 -3.42
C LEU A 62 0.17 10.27 -3.51
N PHE A 63 -0.26 10.84 -2.39
CA PHE A 63 -1.15 12.01 -2.39
C PHE A 63 -0.55 13.24 -3.07
N LEU A 64 0.78 13.42 -3.01
CA LEU A 64 1.48 14.50 -3.73
C LEU A 64 1.55 14.26 -5.23
N ASP A 65 1.58 12.99 -5.67
CA ASP A 65 1.56 12.60 -7.07
C ASP A 65 0.16 12.71 -7.70
N LEU A 66 -0.90 12.65 -6.88
CA LEU A 66 -2.26 12.87 -7.35
C LEU A 66 -2.42 14.29 -7.90
N GLY A 67 -2.65 14.42 -9.21
CA GLY A 67 -2.95 15.72 -9.83
C GLY A 67 -4.20 16.42 -9.29
N ARG A 68 -5.10 15.69 -8.61
CA ARG A 68 -6.28 16.23 -7.90
C ARG A 68 -6.54 15.46 -6.60
N PRO A 69 -5.84 15.77 -5.50
CA PRO A 69 -5.92 15.01 -4.24
C PRO A 69 -7.32 15.02 -3.64
N GLU A 70 -8.09 16.10 -3.83
CA GLU A 70 -9.51 16.25 -3.42
C GLU A 70 -10.43 15.10 -3.89
N ARG A 71 -10.02 14.38 -4.94
CA ARG A 71 -10.81 13.32 -5.58
C ARG A 71 -10.30 11.91 -5.25
N PHE A 72 -9.38 11.77 -4.29
CA PHE A 72 -8.79 10.47 -3.92
C PHE A 72 -9.85 9.43 -3.55
N TRP A 73 -10.94 9.84 -2.90
CA TRP A 73 -12.04 8.97 -2.50
C TRP A 73 -12.63 8.17 -3.66
N ARG A 74 -12.56 8.71 -4.90
CA ARG A 74 -13.03 8.01 -6.11
C ARG A 74 -12.22 6.75 -6.42
N ALA A 75 -11.00 6.64 -5.91
CA ALA A 75 -10.17 5.45 -6.07
C ALA A 75 -10.79 4.20 -5.45
N PHE A 76 -11.72 4.33 -4.49
CA PHE A 76 -12.38 3.18 -3.85
C PHE A 76 -13.59 2.62 -4.62
N PHE A 77 -14.05 3.27 -5.70
CA PHE A 77 -15.34 2.91 -6.33
C PHE A 77 -15.24 1.85 -7.44
N ARG A 78 -14.03 1.48 -7.89
CA ARG A 78 -13.84 0.51 -9.00
C ARG A 78 -12.77 -0.56 -8.70
N PRO A 79 -12.89 -1.33 -7.61
CA PRO A 79 -11.89 -2.34 -7.24
C PRO A 79 -11.81 -3.50 -8.23
N TRP A 80 -12.91 -3.80 -8.93
CA TRP A 80 -12.97 -4.94 -9.85
C TRP A 80 -12.18 -4.71 -11.14
N SER A 81 -12.16 -3.48 -11.66
CA SER A 81 -11.57 -3.15 -12.96
C SER A 81 -10.18 -2.50 -12.88
N SER A 82 -9.76 -2.00 -11.71
CA SER A 82 -8.51 -1.25 -11.57
C SER A 82 -7.61 -1.84 -10.49
N TRP A 83 -6.37 -2.16 -10.87
CA TRP A 83 -5.33 -2.57 -9.92
C TRP A 83 -4.96 -1.47 -8.93
N ILE A 84 -4.97 -0.20 -9.35
CA ILE A 84 -4.72 0.95 -8.45
C ILE A 84 -5.80 1.02 -7.37
N SER A 85 -7.06 0.80 -7.75
CA SER A 85 -8.18 0.77 -6.79
C SER A 85 -8.00 -0.33 -5.75
N ARG A 86 -7.57 -1.54 -6.16
CA ARG A 86 -7.25 -2.65 -5.24
C ARG A 86 -6.11 -2.27 -4.29
N GLY A 87 -5.04 -1.68 -4.81
CA GLY A 87 -3.93 -1.19 -3.99
C GLY A 87 -4.38 -0.20 -2.91
N CYS A 88 -5.27 0.75 -3.24
CA CYS A 88 -5.83 1.67 -2.24
C CYS A 88 -6.57 0.92 -1.11
N PHE A 89 -7.33 -0.13 -1.41
CA PHE A 89 -7.97 -0.95 -0.39
C PHE A 89 -6.95 -1.68 0.48
N PHE A 90 -5.92 -2.32 -0.12
CA PHE A 90 -4.91 -3.05 0.64
C PHE A 90 -4.09 -2.15 1.54
N ILE A 91 -3.65 -0.99 1.05
CA ILE A 91 -2.95 0.03 1.85
C ILE A 91 -3.83 0.49 3.02
N THR A 92 -5.12 0.76 2.78
CA THR A 92 -6.04 1.22 3.83
C THR A 92 -6.27 0.14 4.89
N LEU A 93 -6.53 -1.10 4.48
CA LEU A 93 -6.68 -2.23 5.38
C LEU A 93 -5.39 -2.48 6.18
N MET A 94 -4.24 -2.38 5.52
CA MET A 94 -2.94 -2.56 6.16
C MET A 94 -2.69 -1.51 7.24
N VAL A 95 -2.94 -0.23 6.97
CA VAL A 95 -2.77 0.84 7.97
C VAL A 95 -3.71 0.61 9.16
N LEU A 96 -5.00 0.33 8.89
CA LEU A 96 -5.99 0.15 9.94
C LEU A 96 -5.71 -1.09 10.79
N PHE A 97 -5.69 -2.28 10.17
CA PHE A 97 -5.51 -3.54 10.90
C PHE A 97 -4.08 -3.73 11.40
N GLY A 98 -3.07 -3.21 10.71
CA GLY A 98 -1.69 -3.21 11.19
C GLY A 98 -1.53 -2.38 12.46
N ALA A 99 -2.11 -1.18 12.51
CA ALA A 99 -2.09 -0.34 13.71
C ALA A 99 -2.81 -1.01 14.88
N LEU A 100 -3.98 -1.61 14.62
CA LEU A 100 -4.71 -2.39 15.62
C LEU A 100 -3.90 -3.60 16.10
N GLN A 101 -3.16 -4.28 15.22
CA GLN A 101 -2.35 -5.45 15.56
C GLN A 101 -1.18 -5.10 16.51
N ILE A 102 -0.57 -3.92 16.37
CA ILE A 102 0.56 -3.52 17.22
C ILE A 102 0.14 -2.77 18.49
N ALA A 103 -1.10 -2.27 18.55
CA ALA A 103 -1.61 -1.49 19.67
C ALA A 103 -1.41 -2.18 21.04
N PRO A 104 -1.68 -3.49 21.21
CA PRO A 104 -1.40 -4.21 22.46
C PRO A 104 0.08 -4.17 22.88
N GLY A 105 0.99 -4.34 21.92
CA GLY A 105 2.44 -4.31 22.18
C GLY A 105 2.97 -2.92 22.53
N LEU A 106 2.17 -1.87 22.29
CA LEU A 106 2.43 -0.49 22.71
C LEU A 106 1.67 -0.12 24.01
N GLY A 107 0.93 -1.06 24.61
CA GLY A 107 0.16 -0.86 25.84
C GLY A 107 -1.30 -0.45 25.66
N PHE A 108 -1.88 -0.61 24.46
CA PHE A 108 -3.24 -0.17 24.13
C PHE A 108 -4.24 -1.32 23.82
N LEU A 109 -5.52 -1.07 24.16
CA LEU A 109 -6.77 -1.60 23.57
C LEU A 109 -7.17 -3.09 23.72
N TRP A 110 -6.31 -4.11 23.86
CA TRP A 110 -6.75 -5.51 24.17
C TRP A 110 -5.58 -6.52 24.33
N GLU A 111 -5.88 -7.77 24.70
CA GLU A 111 -4.92 -8.89 24.71
C GLU A 111 -4.82 -9.59 23.33
N ASN A 112 -3.59 -9.81 22.86
CA ASN A 112 -3.29 -10.49 21.59
C ASN A 112 -3.78 -11.95 21.53
N GLY A 113 -3.96 -12.61 22.67
CA GLY A 113 -4.40 -14.01 22.75
C GLY A 113 -5.89 -14.25 22.45
N SER A 114 -6.67 -13.18 22.26
CA SER A 114 -8.10 -13.28 21.97
C SER A 114 -8.38 -13.76 20.53
N ALA A 115 -9.57 -14.34 20.31
CA ALA A 115 -10.05 -14.68 18.96
C ALA A 115 -10.09 -13.44 18.05
N LEU A 116 -10.43 -12.27 18.61
CA LEU A 116 -10.39 -10.99 17.91
C LEU A 116 -8.97 -10.64 17.45
N GLY A 117 -7.97 -10.76 18.35
CA GLY A 117 -6.56 -10.52 18.01
C GLY A 117 -6.05 -11.43 16.90
N SER A 118 -6.48 -12.69 16.88
CA SER A 118 -6.13 -13.63 15.80
C SER A 118 -6.71 -13.21 14.45
N VAL A 119 -7.95 -12.73 14.41
CA VAL A 119 -8.60 -12.22 13.20
C VAL A 119 -7.90 -10.94 12.72
N ILE A 120 -7.61 -9.99 13.61
CA ILE A 120 -6.88 -8.75 13.28
C ILE A 120 -5.51 -9.08 12.71
N LYS A 121 -4.78 -10.02 13.32
CA LYS A 121 -3.49 -10.50 12.82
C LYS A 121 -3.63 -11.07 11.42
N ALA A 122 -4.58 -11.98 11.19
CA ALA A 122 -4.78 -12.60 9.88
C ALA A 122 -5.10 -11.57 8.79
N VAL A 123 -5.98 -10.60 9.07
CA VAL A 123 -6.34 -9.54 8.13
C VAL A 123 -5.16 -8.61 7.87
N SER A 124 -4.42 -8.20 8.90
CA SER A 124 -3.25 -7.33 8.76
C SER A 124 -2.14 -7.99 7.94
N VAL A 125 -1.87 -9.29 8.14
CA VAL A 125 -0.91 -10.06 7.35
C VAL A 125 -1.35 -10.20 5.90
N ALA A 126 -2.62 -10.55 5.65
CA ALA A 126 -3.14 -10.66 4.29
C ALA A 126 -3.06 -9.32 3.54
N ALA A 127 -3.40 -8.21 4.22
CA ALA A 127 -3.26 -6.88 3.66
C ALA A 127 -1.79 -6.54 3.36
N ALA A 128 -0.87 -6.81 4.29
CA ALA A 128 0.56 -6.56 4.11
C ALA A 128 1.17 -7.29 2.90
N VAL A 129 0.73 -8.52 2.63
CA VAL A 129 1.21 -9.32 1.48
C VAL A 129 0.68 -8.77 0.14
N LEU A 130 -0.45 -8.06 0.16
CA LEU A 130 -1.12 -7.53 -1.03
C LEU A 130 -0.82 -6.07 -1.32
N VAL A 131 -0.13 -5.36 -0.40
CA VAL A 131 0.43 -4.01 -0.61
C VAL A 131 1.65 -4.10 -1.52
#